data_AF-A0AAV5XRD2-F1
#
_entry.id   AF-A0AAV5XRD2-F1
#
_cell.length_a   1.000
_cell.length_b   1.000
_cell.length_c   1.000
_cell.angle_alpha   90.00
_cell.angle_beta   90.00
_cell.angle_gamma   90.00
#
_symmetry.space_group_name_H-M   'P 1'
#
loop_
_entity.id
_entity.type
_entity.pdbx_description
1 polymer ?
#
loop_
_entity_poly.entity_id
_entity_poly.type
_entity_poly.pdbx_seq_one_letter_code
_entity_poly.pdbx_strand_id
1 'polypeptide(L)'
;MTRARPGRPRKLTPEVQRQIGVVATARPRDVGRDGATWTLAELRDYLVGSGHVPSLSLESLRTTLRRWRLTVKTVPTGTTRKGTTMIPGAFDYHTPSSLAEAMRLLVRLGEEAKILSGGQSLIPLMKLRLARPRHLIDINGIPGLAYIRERDGVLEIGALTRESDLEESELIRTRYPLLYDTCRVIADPLVRNLATVGGNLAHGDPANDHPATMIAYGAEVAAVGSKGERRLPIAGFFTGPFTTALTGDEILTEIRVPIPPPRSGGAYLKLERKVGDFATAAVAVQVALSASGTCERAGIGLTNVGLTPIRADRAEALLAGKRLEEATIKQAAQLAAEQSQPSADLRGSVEYKRDLVRVLTARALRKALERANAGR
;
A
#
# COMPACT_ATOMS: atom_id res chain seq x y z
N MET A 1 40.75 22.35 -12.62
CA MET A 1 40.52 22.95 -11.30
C MET A 1 39.86 24.31 -11.48
N THR A 2 38.57 24.43 -11.18
CA THR A 2 37.92 25.66 -10.69
C THR A 2 36.52 25.29 -10.21
N ARG A 3 36.40 24.94 -8.92
CA ARG A 3 35.10 24.85 -8.24
C ARG A 3 34.49 26.25 -8.28
N ALA A 4 33.28 26.37 -8.83
CA ALA A 4 32.50 27.60 -8.76
C ALA A 4 32.35 28.02 -7.28
N ARG A 5 32.68 29.27 -6.97
CA ARG A 5 32.47 29.85 -5.63
C ARG A 5 30.97 29.84 -5.33
N PRO A 6 30.53 29.43 -4.13
CA PRO A 6 29.14 29.60 -3.73
C PRO A 6 28.82 31.11 -3.75
N GLY A 7 27.82 31.48 -4.54
CA GLY A 7 27.40 32.87 -4.70
C GLY A 7 27.02 33.47 -3.35
N ARG A 8 27.40 34.74 -3.15
CA ARG A 8 27.03 35.57 -1.99
C ARG A 8 25.51 35.46 -1.78
N PRO A 9 25.01 35.20 -0.56
CA PRO A 9 23.57 35.08 -0.32
C PRO A 9 22.87 36.37 -0.78
N ARG A 10 21.84 36.24 -1.65
CA ARG A 10 21.01 37.36 -2.08
C ARG A 10 20.44 38.05 -0.84
N LYS A 11 20.61 39.37 -0.72
CA LYS A 11 19.98 40.15 0.35
C LYS A 11 18.46 40.00 0.23
N LEU A 12 17.81 39.58 1.31
CA LEU A 12 16.34 39.47 1.38
C LEU A 12 15.72 40.87 1.26
N THR A 13 14.61 40.99 0.52
CA THR A 13 13.87 42.24 0.40
C THR A 13 13.23 42.63 1.74
N PRO A 14 12.96 43.93 2.01
CA PRO A 14 12.28 44.36 3.24
C PRO A 14 10.90 43.74 3.44
N GLU A 15 10.19 43.43 2.34
CA GLU A 15 8.90 42.73 2.36
C GLU A 15 9.04 41.30 2.87
N VAL A 16 9.96 40.53 2.29
CA VAL A 16 10.28 39.16 2.75
C VAL A 16 10.72 39.16 4.21
N GLN A 17 11.53 40.12 4.63
CA GLN A 17 11.96 40.23 6.03
C GLN A 17 10.80 40.49 7.00
N ARG A 18 9.77 41.23 6.58
CA ARG A 18 8.55 41.45 7.38
C ARG A 18 7.71 40.18 7.48
N GLN A 19 7.51 39.46 6.37
CA GLN A 19 6.77 38.19 6.37
C GLN A 19 7.43 37.15 7.28
N ILE A 20 8.77 37.05 7.24
CA ILE A 20 9.53 36.19 8.16
C ILE A 20 9.25 36.57 9.63
N GLY A 21 9.23 37.87 9.95
CA GLY A 21 8.94 38.35 11.30
C GLY A 21 7.55 37.95 11.79
N VAL A 22 6.52 38.10 10.95
CA VAL A 22 5.12 37.75 11.28
C VAL A 22 4.96 36.26 11.56
N VAL A 23 5.57 35.40 10.74
CA VAL A 23 5.47 33.94 10.93
C VAL A 23 6.29 33.49 12.15
N ALA A 24 7.44 34.13 12.38
CA ALA A 24 8.32 33.80 13.50
C ALA A 24 7.72 34.12 14.88
N THR A 25 6.76 35.05 14.96
CA THR A 25 6.06 35.40 16.22
C THR A 25 4.84 34.52 16.50
N ALA A 26 4.29 33.84 15.48
CA ALA A 26 3.26 32.83 15.67
C ALA A 26 3.84 31.55 16.29
N ARG A 27 3.05 30.76 17.02
CA ARG A 27 3.49 29.42 17.46
C ARG A 27 3.25 28.42 16.33
N PRO A 28 4.03 27.33 16.21
CA PRO A 28 3.81 26.31 15.17
C PRO A 28 2.36 25.80 15.12
N ARG A 29 1.74 25.59 16.28
CA ARG A 29 0.32 25.21 16.39
C ARG A 29 -0.67 26.21 15.79
N ASP A 30 -0.34 27.50 15.81
CA ASP A 30 -1.21 28.56 15.29
C ASP A 30 -1.23 28.54 13.74
N VAL A 31 -0.33 27.77 13.11
CA VAL A 31 -0.24 27.53 11.66
C VAL A 31 -0.36 26.05 11.28
N GLY A 32 -0.99 25.24 12.14
CA GLY A 32 -1.27 23.83 11.87
C GLY A 32 -0.05 22.90 11.90
N ARG A 33 0.99 23.25 12.66
CA ARG A 33 2.20 22.41 12.87
C ARG A 33 2.31 21.98 14.33
N ASP A 34 2.84 20.78 14.55
CA ASP A 34 3.14 20.30 15.90
C ASP A 34 4.27 21.11 16.55
N GLY A 35 4.16 21.34 17.86
CA GLY A 35 5.21 21.99 18.66
C GLY A 35 4.83 23.36 19.24
N ALA A 36 5.45 23.70 20.38
CA ALA A 36 5.17 24.93 21.11
C ALA A 36 6.01 26.13 20.65
N THR A 37 7.18 25.90 20.04
CA THR A 37 8.14 26.93 19.60
C THR A 37 8.85 26.48 18.34
N TRP A 38 9.16 27.39 17.43
CA TRP A 38 9.97 27.11 16.23
C TRP A 38 11.40 26.70 16.58
N THR A 39 11.92 25.65 15.93
CA THR A 39 13.35 25.59 15.61
C THR A 39 13.65 26.40 14.35
N LEU A 40 14.92 26.78 14.19
CA LEU A 40 15.35 27.55 13.01
C LEU A 40 15.13 26.79 11.69
N ALA A 41 15.27 25.46 11.69
CA ALA A 41 15.08 24.64 10.50
C ALA A 41 13.59 24.50 10.15
N GLU A 42 12.74 24.24 11.14
CA GLU A 42 11.29 24.15 10.94
C GLU A 42 10.70 25.45 10.40
N LEU A 43 11.13 26.60 10.96
CA LEU A 43 10.67 27.89 10.48
C LEU A 43 11.10 28.14 9.03
N ARG A 44 12.35 27.81 8.67
CA ARG A 44 12.82 27.90 7.28
C ARG A 44 11.98 27.02 6.35
N ASP A 45 11.80 25.76 6.72
CA ASP A 45 11.12 24.78 5.88
C ASP A 45 9.64 25.12 5.71
N TYR A 46 9.00 25.63 6.76
CA TYR A 46 7.66 26.17 6.68
C TYR A 46 7.59 27.38 5.74
N LEU A 47 8.46 28.39 5.92
CA LEU A 47 8.46 29.60 5.09
C LEU A 47 8.67 29.31 3.60
N VAL A 48 9.55 28.36 3.26
CA VAL A 48 9.78 27.93 1.88
C VAL A 48 8.62 27.09 1.36
N GLY A 49 8.19 26.08 2.13
CA GLY A 49 7.14 25.14 1.72
C GLY A 49 5.74 25.75 1.61
N SER A 50 5.48 26.83 2.34
CA SER A 50 4.22 27.60 2.27
C SER A 50 4.26 28.75 1.25
N GLY A 51 5.36 28.90 0.51
CA GLY A 51 5.50 29.92 -0.54
C GLY A 51 5.69 31.35 -0.04
N HIS A 52 5.87 31.58 1.28
CA HIS A 52 6.17 32.91 1.82
C HIS A 52 7.52 33.42 1.31
N VAL A 53 8.47 32.52 1.04
CA VAL A 53 9.76 32.85 0.42
C VAL A 53 10.17 31.77 -0.60
N PRO A 54 10.73 32.16 -1.77
CA PRO A 54 11.11 31.19 -2.79
C PRO A 54 12.33 30.34 -2.40
N SER A 55 13.25 30.91 -1.63
CA SER A 55 14.36 30.17 -1.00
C SER A 55 14.92 30.97 0.19
N LEU A 56 15.42 30.27 1.21
CA LEU A 56 15.95 30.90 2.41
C LEU A 56 17.07 30.06 3.03
N SER A 57 18.27 30.63 3.15
CA SER A 57 19.36 29.98 3.89
C SER A 57 19.18 30.16 5.40
N LEU A 58 19.69 29.22 6.21
CA LEU A 58 19.65 29.31 7.67
C LEU A 58 20.40 30.55 8.20
N GLU A 59 21.44 30.99 7.50
CA GLU A 59 22.23 32.16 7.85
C GLU A 59 21.47 33.47 7.58
N SER A 60 20.77 33.57 6.45
CA SER A 60 19.90 34.71 6.14
C SER A 60 18.71 34.78 7.11
N LEU A 61 18.14 33.63 7.48
CA LEU A 61 17.08 33.56 8.50
C LEU A 61 17.59 34.01 9.87
N ARG A 62 18.74 33.49 10.34
CA ARG A 62 19.37 33.93 11.61
C ARG A 62 19.62 35.43 11.65
N THR A 63 20.16 35.98 10.56
CA THR A 63 20.45 37.42 10.45
C THR A 63 19.17 38.25 10.54
N THR A 64 18.10 37.78 9.90
CA THR A 64 16.79 38.42 9.94
C THR A 64 16.20 38.37 11.36
N LEU A 65 16.18 37.20 12.00
CA LEU A 65 15.65 37.05 13.36
C LEU A 65 16.39 37.91 14.40
N ARG A 66 17.72 38.03 14.28
CA ARG A 66 18.53 38.94 15.12
C ARG A 66 18.12 40.40 14.97
N ARG A 67 17.84 40.85 13.73
CA ARG A 67 17.38 42.23 13.46
C ARG A 67 16.07 42.55 14.18
N TRP A 68 15.19 41.55 14.33
CA TRP A 68 13.89 41.68 15.00
C TRP A 68 13.91 41.26 16.48
N ARG A 69 15.09 40.97 17.05
CA ARG A 69 15.24 40.46 18.42
C ARG A 69 14.38 39.23 18.73
N LEU A 70 14.11 38.39 17.72
CA LEU A 70 13.32 37.17 17.87
C LEU A 70 14.23 35.98 18.17
N THR A 71 13.84 35.17 19.16
CA THR A 71 14.58 33.98 19.58
C THR A 71 13.84 32.73 19.13
N VAL A 72 14.49 31.92 18.29
CA VAL A 72 14.05 30.55 17.95
C VAL A 72 15.04 29.55 18.55
N LYS A 73 14.62 28.32 18.86
CA LYS A 73 15.52 27.33 19.45
C LYS A 73 16.68 27.04 18.48
N THR A 74 17.90 27.36 18.90
CA THR A 74 19.12 26.93 18.22
C THR A 74 19.51 25.56 18.73
N VAL A 75 19.28 24.51 17.93
CA VAL A 75 19.87 23.20 18.20
C VAL A 75 21.38 23.32 17.92
N PRO A 76 22.27 22.90 18.83
CA PRO A 76 23.71 22.91 18.58
C PRO A 76 24.04 22.10 17.32
N THR A 77 24.79 22.71 16.41
CA THR A 77 25.47 22.03 15.30
C THR A 77 26.57 21.16 15.89
N GLY A 78 26.16 19.99 16.37
CA GLY A 78 26.96 19.10 17.20
C GLY A 78 26.06 18.17 18.01
N THR A 79 24.89 17.82 17.49
CA THR A 79 24.12 16.71 18.02
C THR A 79 24.45 15.54 17.12
N THR A 80 25.08 14.51 17.66
CA THR A 80 24.99 13.15 17.11
C THR A 80 23.56 12.96 16.60
N ARG A 81 23.39 12.47 15.36
CA ARG A 81 22.07 12.06 14.87
C ARG A 81 21.43 11.28 16.01
N LYS A 82 20.37 11.81 16.66
CA LYS A 82 19.50 10.97 17.47
C LYS A 82 19.01 9.94 16.47
N GLY A 83 19.64 8.77 16.50
CA GLY A 83 19.29 7.67 15.60
C GLY A 83 17.79 7.52 15.69
N THR A 84 17.13 7.41 14.54
CA THR A 84 15.79 6.83 14.47
C THR A 84 15.82 5.60 15.38
N THR A 85 15.12 5.67 16.50
CA THR A 85 15.17 4.61 17.51
C THR A 85 14.53 3.39 16.88
N MET A 86 15.33 2.46 16.34
CA MET A 86 14.90 1.24 15.64
C MET A 86 14.27 0.20 16.57
N ILE A 87 13.99 0.58 17.81
CA ILE A 87 13.59 -0.29 18.90
C ILE A 87 12.09 -0.05 19.17
N PRO A 88 11.25 -1.08 19.02
CA PRO A 88 9.85 -1.04 19.40
C PRO A 88 9.63 -0.57 20.84
N GLY A 89 8.43 -0.09 21.15
CA GLY A 89 7.98 -0.01 22.54
C GLY A 89 7.85 -1.40 23.15
N ALA A 90 7.87 -1.49 24.48
CA ALA A 90 7.55 -2.73 25.17
C ALA A 90 6.09 -3.13 24.92
N PHE A 91 5.85 -4.44 24.83
CA PHE A 91 4.54 -5.05 24.66
C PHE A 91 4.53 -6.42 25.32
N ASP A 92 3.34 -6.91 25.70
CA ASP A 92 3.15 -8.29 26.10
C ASP A 92 2.85 -9.16 24.88
N TYR A 93 3.33 -10.40 24.92
CA TYR A 93 3.21 -11.36 23.84
C TYR A 93 2.28 -12.51 24.22
N HIS A 94 1.29 -12.80 23.39
CA HIS A 94 0.31 -13.86 23.61
C HIS A 94 0.37 -14.86 22.45
N THR A 95 0.39 -16.16 22.77
CA THR A 95 0.42 -17.26 21.78
C THR A 95 -0.79 -18.17 21.96
N PRO A 96 -1.99 -17.72 21.59
CA PRO A 96 -3.19 -18.55 21.65
C PRO A 96 -3.06 -19.81 20.80
N SER A 97 -3.67 -20.89 21.29
CA SER A 97 -3.68 -22.22 20.65
C SER A 97 -4.88 -22.42 19.72
N SER A 98 -5.84 -21.49 19.72
CA SER A 98 -7.07 -21.57 18.93
C SER A 98 -7.62 -20.19 18.55
N LEU A 99 -8.43 -20.13 17.49
CA LEU A 99 -9.17 -18.92 17.09
C LEU A 99 -10.05 -18.40 18.23
N ALA A 100 -10.72 -19.28 18.96
CA ALA A 100 -11.57 -18.91 20.08
C ALA A 100 -10.78 -18.19 21.19
N GLU A 101 -9.56 -18.64 21.47
CA GLU A 101 -8.68 -18.00 22.44
C GLU A 101 -8.17 -16.65 21.93
N ALA A 102 -7.75 -16.56 20.67
CA ALA A 102 -7.31 -15.31 20.05
C ALA A 102 -8.43 -14.25 20.05
N MET A 103 -9.66 -14.62 19.73
CA MET A 103 -10.81 -13.71 19.77
C MET A 103 -11.12 -13.24 21.19
N ARG A 104 -11.06 -14.12 22.19
CA ARG A 104 -11.21 -13.70 23.60
C ARG A 104 -10.16 -12.68 24.02
N LEU A 105 -8.92 -12.83 23.55
CA LEU A 105 -7.86 -11.86 23.77
C LEU A 105 -8.15 -10.52 23.09
N LEU A 106 -8.58 -10.53 21.82
CA LEU A 106 -8.95 -9.30 21.10
C LEU A 106 -10.08 -8.53 21.82
N VAL A 107 -11.13 -9.24 22.22
CA VAL A 107 -12.25 -8.64 22.96
C VAL A 107 -11.79 -8.07 24.31
N ARG A 108 -10.98 -8.83 25.06
CA ARG A 108 -10.50 -8.43 26.39
C ARG A 108 -9.53 -7.24 26.34
N LEU A 109 -8.63 -7.23 25.36
CA LEU A 109 -7.52 -6.27 25.29
C LEU A 109 -7.87 -5.04 24.43
N GLY A 110 -8.92 -5.13 23.60
CA GLY A 110 -9.43 -4.02 22.81
C GLY A 110 -8.41 -3.43 21.84
N GLU A 111 -8.47 -2.11 21.63
CA GLU A 111 -7.65 -1.38 20.66
C GLU A 111 -6.14 -1.41 20.95
N GLU A 112 -5.75 -1.77 22.18
CA GLU A 112 -4.33 -1.88 22.58
C GLU A 112 -3.67 -3.17 22.06
N ALA A 113 -4.46 -4.11 21.54
CA ALA A 113 -3.97 -5.37 20.95
C ALA A 113 -3.90 -5.32 19.42
N LYS A 114 -2.88 -6.00 18.88
CA LYS A 114 -2.78 -6.28 17.44
C LYS A 114 -2.46 -7.75 17.18
N ILE A 115 -3.09 -8.29 16.16
CA ILE A 115 -2.77 -9.61 15.62
C ILE A 115 -1.36 -9.55 15.00
N LEU A 116 -0.54 -10.54 15.33
CA LEU A 116 0.72 -10.81 14.67
C LEU A 116 0.57 -12.04 13.77
N SER A 117 0.56 -11.83 12.45
CA SER A 117 0.76 -12.90 11.46
C SER A 117 2.25 -13.01 11.09
N GLY A 118 2.64 -12.78 9.84
CA GLY A 118 4.03 -12.77 9.38
C GLY A 118 4.89 -11.62 9.91
N GLY A 119 4.28 -10.58 10.47
CA GLY A 119 5.00 -9.45 11.09
C GLY A 119 5.71 -8.49 10.13
N GLN A 120 5.70 -8.76 8.82
CA GLN A 120 6.51 -8.01 7.83
C GLN A 120 6.01 -6.60 7.50
N SER A 121 4.84 -6.21 7.99
CA SER A 121 4.38 -4.81 8.00
C SER A 121 4.32 -4.25 9.43
N LEU A 122 3.74 -5.00 10.36
CA LEU A 122 3.54 -4.56 11.75
C LEU A 122 4.86 -4.30 12.49
N ILE A 123 5.83 -5.24 12.44
CA ILE A 123 7.10 -5.10 13.16
C ILE A 123 7.91 -3.91 12.64
N PRO A 124 8.05 -3.67 11.31
CA PRO A 124 8.63 -2.43 10.81
C PRO A 124 7.95 -1.16 11.34
N LEU A 125 6.61 -1.10 11.35
CA LEU A 125 5.87 0.05 11.90
C LEU A 125 6.14 0.23 13.40
N MET A 126 6.27 -0.86 14.16
CA MET A 126 6.64 -0.82 15.58
C MET A 126 8.06 -0.32 15.81
N LYS A 127 9.02 -0.79 15.01
CA LYS A 127 10.43 -0.33 15.06
C LYS A 127 10.57 1.15 14.74
N LEU A 128 9.68 1.70 13.90
CA LEU A 128 9.61 3.13 13.60
C LEU A 128 8.68 3.90 14.56
N ARG A 129 8.06 3.20 15.53
CA ARG A 129 7.09 3.73 16.49
C ARG A 129 5.87 4.42 15.87
N LEU A 130 5.52 4.02 14.65
CA LEU A 130 4.29 4.38 13.93
C LEU A 130 3.10 3.54 14.43
N ALA A 131 3.37 2.31 14.87
CA ALA A 131 2.44 1.47 15.62
C ALA A 131 3.00 1.18 17.02
N ARG A 132 2.16 1.21 18.05
CA ARG A 132 2.58 0.98 19.45
C ARG A 132 1.55 0.15 20.23
N PRO A 133 1.19 -1.06 19.76
CA PRO A 133 0.32 -1.93 20.53
C PRO A 133 0.99 -2.29 21.86
N ARG A 134 0.21 -2.38 22.95
CA ARG A 134 0.68 -2.94 24.22
C ARG A 134 0.66 -4.45 24.22
N HIS A 135 -0.12 -5.06 23.32
CA HIS A 135 -0.25 -6.50 23.23
C HIS A 135 -0.13 -6.98 21.78
N LEU A 136 0.70 -8.01 21.56
CA LEU A 136 0.72 -8.76 20.32
C LEU A 136 0.10 -10.14 20.54
N ILE A 137 -0.88 -10.47 19.70
CA ILE A 137 -1.54 -11.78 19.69
C ILE A 137 -1.00 -12.54 18.47
N ASP A 138 -0.04 -13.42 18.70
CA ASP A 138 0.56 -14.25 17.67
C ASP A 138 -0.34 -15.42 17.31
N ILE A 139 -0.83 -15.42 16.08
CA ILE A 139 -1.73 -16.46 15.56
C ILE A 139 -1.00 -17.56 14.78
N ASN A 140 0.33 -17.50 14.63
CA ASN A 140 1.11 -18.46 13.84
C ASN A 140 1.04 -19.90 14.37
N GLY A 141 0.74 -20.09 15.67
CA GLY A 141 0.56 -21.41 16.28
C GLY A 141 -0.84 -22.02 16.14
N ILE A 142 -1.81 -21.29 15.56
CA ILE A 142 -3.19 -21.77 15.43
C ILE A 142 -3.31 -22.70 14.22
N PRO A 143 -3.75 -23.97 14.40
CA PRO A 143 -3.86 -24.92 13.31
C PRO A 143 -5.00 -24.54 12.35
N GLY A 144 -4.90 -25.01 11.10
CA GLY A 144 -5.98 -24.87 10.11
C GLY A 144 -6.13 -23.46 9.54
N LEU A 145 -5.10 -22.63 9.58
CA LEU A 145 -5.06 -21.30 8.95
C LEU A 145 -4.06 -21.17 7.81
N ALA A 146 -3.28 -22.22 7.51
CA ALA A 146 -2.31 -22.24 6.41
C ALA A 146 -2.58 -23.46 5.52
N TYR A 147 -3.10 -23.22 4.32
CA TYR A 147 -3.40 -24.24 3.31
C TYR A 147 -3.70 -23.57 1.97
N ILE A 148 -3.60 -24.35 0.90
CA ILE A 148 -3.99 -23.99 -0.46
C ILE A 148 -4.72 -25.20 -1.02
N ARG A 149 -6.01 -25.07 -1.36
CA ARG A 149 -6.79 -26.17 -1.93
C ARG A 149 -7.94 -25.68 -2.78
N GLU A 150 -8.38 -26.51 -3.73
CA GLU A 150 -9.63 -26.29 -4.43
C GLU A 150 -10.76 -27.10 -3.79
N ARG A 151 -11.90 -26.46 -3.60
CA ARG A 151 -13.10 -27.07 -3.04
C ARG A 151 -14.33 -26.31 -3.52
N ASP A 152 -15.40 -27.01 -3.86
CA ASP A 152 -16.73 -26.43 -4.16
C ASP A 152 -16.69 -25.24 -5.14
N GLY A 153 -15.86 -25.33 -6.20
CA GLY A 153 -15.76 -24.31 -7.24
C GLY A 153 -14.93 -23.07 -6.87
N VAL A 154 -14.22 -23.10 -5.74
CA VAL A 154 -13.31 -22.03 -5.29
C VAL A 154 -11.93 -22.59 -4.93
N LEU A 155 -10.90 -21.76 -5.08
CA LEU A 155 -9.62 -21.91 -4.43
C LEU A 155 -9.70 -21.28 -3.05
N GLU A 156 -9.51 -22.09 -2.01
CA GLU A 156 -9.44 -21.69 -0.62
C GLU A 156 -7.96 -21.54 -0.22
N ILE A 157 -7.62 -20.37 0.31
CA ILE A 157 -6.28 -20.03 0.81
C ILE A 157 -6.42 -19.62 2.28
N GLY A 158 -5.79 -20.37 3.18
CA GLY A 158 -5.75 -19.99 4.59
C GLY A 158 -5.04 -18.64 4.80
N ALA A 159 -5.53 -17.81 5.73
CA ALA A 159 -4.99 -16.47 5.95
C ALA A 159 -3.50 -16.44 6.36
N LEU A 160 -2.99 -17.53 6.95
CA LEU A 160 -1.58 -17.69 7.33
C LEU A 160 -0.72 -18.44 6.31
N THR A 161 -1.27 -18.80 5.14
CA THR A 161 -0.47 -19.29 4.03
C THR A 161 0.62 -18.27 3.69
N ARG A 162 1.88 -18.72 3.63
CA ARG A 162 3.02 -17.85 3.35
C ARG A 162 3.04 -17.47 1.88
N GLU A 163 3.66 -16.33 1.57
CA GLU A 163 3.91 -15.96 0.17
C GLU A 163 4.83 -16.97 -0.53
N SER A 164 5.78 -17.58 0.21
CA SER A 164 6.61 -18.67 -0.30
C SER A 164 5.79 -19.91 -0.67
N ASP A 165 4.79 -20.27 0.15
CA ASP A 165 3.92 -21.43 -0.13
C ASP A 165 3.09 -21.20 -1.40
N LEU A 166 2.63 -19.95 -1.64
CA LEU A 166 2.00 -19.58 -2.90
C LEU A 166 2.96 -19.64 -4.09
N GLU A 167 4.19 -19.15 -3.92
CA GLU A 167 5.22 -19.14 -4.97
C GLU A 167 5.63 -20.56 -5.39
N GLU A 168 5.73 -21.49 -4.45
CA GLU A 168 6.15 -22.88 -4.69
C GLU A 168 5.00 -23.82 -5.05
N SER A 169 3.74 -23.38 -4.89
CA SER A 169 2.57 -24.22 -5.18
C SER A 169 2.41 -24.51 -6.66
N GLU A 170 2.52 -25.78 -7.03
CA GLU A 170 2.26 -26.26 -8.39
C GLU A 170 0.83 -25.93 -8.86
N LEU A 171 -0.14 -26.02 -7.95
CA LEU A 171 -1.53 -25.65 -8.22
C LEU A 171 -1.63 -24.18 -8.63
N ILE A 172 -1.00 -23.28 -7.88
CA ILE A 172 -1.02 -21.84 -8.18
C ILE A 172 -0.27 -21.54 -9.48
N ARG A 173 0.91 -22.13 -9.66
CA ARG A 173 1.76 -21.96 -10.84
C ARG A 173 1.06 -22.38 -12.14
N THR A 174 0.24 -23.43 -12.09
CA THR A 174 -0.38 -24.01 -13.29
C THR A 174 -1.80 -23.51 -13.57
N ARG A 175 -2.57 -23.14 -12.54
CA ARG A 175 -4.00 -22.79 -12.71
C ARG A 175 -4.37 -21.36 -12.35
N TYR A 176 -3.49 -20.65 -11.64
CA TYR A 176 -3.74 -19.28 -11.16
C TYR A 176 -2.61 -18.33 -11.58
N PRO A 177 -2.34 -18.16 -12.88
CA PRO A 177 -1.19 -17.41 -13.37
C PRO A 177 -1.17 -15.93 -12.94
N LEU A 178 -2.34 -15.32 -12.69
CA LEU A 178 -2.42 -13.97 -12.09
C LEU A 178 -1.89 -13.96 -10.65
N LEU A 179 -2.26 -14.96 -9.84
CA LEU A 179 -1.81 -15.05 -8.45
C LEU A 179 -0.31 -15.38 -8.39
N TYR A 180 0.15 -16.28 -9.27
CA TYR A 180 1.56 -16.61 -9.43
C TYR A 180 2.41 -15.41 -9.88
N ASP A 181 1.94 -14.62 -10.86
CA ASP A 181 2.63 -13.38 -11.24
C ASP A 181 2.72 -12.39 -10.06
N THR A 182 1.68 -12.33 -9.22
CA THR A 182 1.60 -11.44 -8.06
C THR A 182 2.62 -11.81 -6.99
N CYS A 183 2.63 -13.06 -6.53
CA CYS A 183 3.50 -13.47 -5.41
C CYS A 183 4.99 -13.30 -5.72
N ARG A 184 5.38 -13.49 -6.99
CA ARG A 184 6.79 -13.37 -7.43
C ARG A 184 7.36 -11.95 -7.36
N VAL A 185 6.50 -10.93 -7.34
CA VAL A 185 6.92 -9.52 -7.28
C VAL A 185 6.65 -8.88 -5.91
N ILE A 186 6.17 -9.66 -4.94
CA ILE A 186 6.03 -9.23 -3.55
C ILE A 186 7.38 -9.38 -2.86
N ALA A 187 7.94 -8.25 -2.43
CA ALA A 187 9.12 -8.18 -1.57
C ALA A 187 10.31 -9.03 -2.08
N ASP A 188 11.00 -9.71 -1.16
CA ASP A 188 12.12 -10.61 -1.40
C ASP A 188 11.87 -11.97 -0.74
N PRO A 189 12.71 -13.01 -1.00
CA PRO A 189 12.49 -14.34 -0.42
C PRO A 189 12.44 -14.38 1.11
N LEU A 190 13.18 -13.51 1.82
CA LEU A 190 13.18 -13.50 3.29
C LEU A 190 11.85 -12.98 3.82
N VAL A 191 11.33 -11.92 3.21
CA VAL A 191 10.00 -11.41 3.52
C VAL A 191 8.94 -12.45 3.17
N ARG A 192 9.03 -13.10 2.01
CA ARG A 192 8.02 -14.08 1.54
C ARG A 192 7.93 -15.34 2.39
N ASN A 193 9.02 -15.76 3.01
CA ASN A 193 9.01 -16.89 3.97
C ASN A 193 8.23 -16.59 5.27
N LEU A 194 7.96 -15.31 5.57
CA LEU A 194 7.24 -14.90 6.77
C LEU A 194 5.90 -14.25 6.45
N ALA A 195 5.84 -13.39 5.43
CA ALA A 195 4.64 -12.70 5.01
C ALA A 195 3.53 -13.70 4.67
N THR A 196 2.31 -13.33 5.02
CA THR A 196 1.11 -14.15 4.85
C THR A 196 0.13 -13.44 3.95
N VAL A 197 -0.60 -14.18 3.12
CA VAL A 197 -1.64 -13.62 2.22
C VAL A 197 -2.69 -12.84 3.01
N GLY A 198 -3.19 -13.40 4.11
CA GLY A 198 -4.18 -12.74 4.96
C GLY A 198 -3.62 -11.49 5.62
N GLY A 199 -2.38 -11.52 6.11
CA GLY A 199 -1.69 -10.33 6.63
C GLY A 199 -1.51 -9.21 5.60
N ASN A 200 -1.24 -9.55 4.34
CA ASN A 200 -1.14 -8.59 3.24
C ASN A 200 -2.49 -7.88 3.00
N LEU A 201 -3.59 -8.64 2.96
CA LEU A 201 -4.93 -8.08 2.79
C LEU A 201 -5.40 -7.28 4.02
N ALA A 202 -5.29 -7.88 5.21
CA ALA A 202 -5.77 -7.28 6.47
C ALA A 202 -4.99 -6.02 6.87
N HIS A 203 -3.78 -5.82 6.33
CA HIS A 203 -3.02 -4.59 6.55
C HIS A 203 -3.69 -3.35 5.94
N GLY A 204 -4.40 -3.51 4.81
CA GLY A 204 -5.15 -2.43 4.17
C GLY A 204 -4.28 -1.33 3.55
N ASP A 205 -2.99 -1.57 3.32
CA ASP A 205 -2.12 -0.62 2.63
C ASP A 205 -2.43 -0.63 1.12
N PRO A 206 -2.78 0.50 0.48
CA PRO A 206 -3.03 0.55 -0.97
C PRO A 206 -1.82 0.15 -1.82
N ALA A 207 -0.62 0.13 -1.24
CA ALA A 207 0.60 -0.29 -1.90
C ALA A 207 0.79 -1.81 -1.95
N ASN A 208 0.01 -2.58 -1.16
CA ASN A 208 0.08 -4.04 -1.15
C ASN A 208 -0.50 -4.62 -2.45
N ASP A 209 0.12 -5.69 -2.96
CA ASP A 209 -0.17 -6.24 -4.28
C ASP A 209 -1.42 -7.16 -4.31
N HIS A 210 -1.64 -8.01 -3.29
CA HIS A 210 -2.81 -8.92 -3.25
C HIS A 210 -4.16 -8.23 -3.31
N PRO A 211 -4.40 -7.07 -2.67
CA PRO A 211 -5.66 -6.35 -2.76
C PRO A 211 -6.21 -6.18 -4.19
N ALA A 212 -5.38 -5.72 -5.13
CA ALA A 212 -5.78 -5.55 -6.52
C ALA A 212 -5.97 -6.89 -7.24
N THR A 213 -5.13 -7.88 -6.94
CA THR A 213 -5.26 -9.25 -7.48
C THR A 213 -6.57 -9.90 -7.07
N MET A 214 -6.95 -9.78 -5.80
CA MET A 214 -8.20 -10.34 -5.29
C MET A 214 -9.42 -9.60 -5.89
N ILE A 215 -9.33 -8.28 -6.10
CA ILE A 215 -10.34 -7.53 -6.85
C ILE A 215 -10.50 -8.06 -8.26
N ALA A 216 -9.41 -8.29 -8.99
CA ALA A 216 -9.46 -8.80 -10.36
C ALA A 216 -10.08 -10.22 -10.43
N TYR A 217 -9.85 -11.06 -9.42
CA TYR A 217 -10.54 -12.36 -9.33
C TYR A 217 -12.00 -12.28 -8.91
N GLY A 218 -12.46 -11.16 -8.33
CA GLY A 218 -13.76 -11.09 -7.67
C GLY A 218 -13.82 -11.99 -6.43
N ALA A 219 -12.75 -12.03 -5.66
CA ALA A 219 -12.62 -12.91 -4.50
C ALA A 219 -13.55 -12.51 -3.33
N GLU A 220 -13.68 -13.43 -2.38
CA GLU A 220 -14.27 -13.18 -1.07
C GLU A 220 -13.23 -13.44 0.02
N VAL A 221 -13.47 -12.89 1.19
CA VAL A 221 -12.69 -13.19 2.40
C VAL A 221 -13.61 -13.64 3.52
N ALA A 222 -13.18 -14.61 4.32
CA ALA A 222 -13.89 -15.08 5.50
C ALA A 222 -13.19 -14.56 6.77
N ALA A 223 -13.97 -14.01 7.68
CA ALA A 223 -13.49 -13.56 8.98
C ALA A 223 -14.36 -14.16 10.08
N VAL A 224 -13.76 -14.43 11.23
CA VAL A 224 -14.44 -14.91 12.44
C VAL A 224 -14.28 -13.89 13.55
N GLY A 225 -15.38 -13.56 14.22
CA GLY A 225 -15.40 -12.67 15.38
C GLY A 225 -16.35 -13.18 16.46
N SER A 226 -16.65 -12.34 17.45
CA SER A 226 -17.55 -12.70 18.56
C SER A 226 -18.97 -13.08 18.11
N LYS A 227 -19.39 -12.62 16.93
CA LYS A 227 -20.71 -12.88 16.32
C LYS A 227 -20.71 -14.10 15.39
N GLY A 228 -19.61 -14.84 15.31
CA GLY A 228 -19.44 -15.99 14.42
C GLY A 228 -18.65 -15.66 13.16
N GLU A 229 -18.73 -16.56 12.18
CA GLU A 229 -18.08 -16.41 10.88
C GLU A 229 -18.95 -15.57 9.93
N ARG A 230 -18.33 -14.68 9.15
CA ARG A 230 -18.96 -14.05 8.01
C ARG A 230 -18.03 -13.99 6.81
N ARG A 231 -18.63 -13.91 5.63
CA ARG A 231 -17.95 -13.72 4.35
C ARG A 231 -18.19 -12.32 3.81
N LEU A 232 -17.16 -11.74 3.23
CA LEU A 232 -17.14 -10.38 2.73
C LEU A 232 -16.62 -10.39 1.28
N PRO A 233 -17.36 -9.85 0.30
CA PRO A 233 -16.83 -9.61 -1.02
C PRO A 233 -15.62 -8.67 -0.95
N ILE A 234 -14.54 -8.98 -1.68
CA ILE A 234 -13.32 -8.17 -1.66
C ILE A 234 -13.56 -6.71 -2.07
N ALA A 235 -14.56 -6.47 -2.93
CA ALA A 235 -14.93 -5.14 -3.40
C ALA A 235 -15.39 -4.21 -2.27
N GLY A 236 -15.89 -4.76 -1.15
CA GLY A 236 -16.29 -4.00 0.04
C GLY A 236 -15.30 -4.12 1.20
N PHE A 237 -14.16 -4.80 1.02
CA PHE A 237 -13.26 -5.10 2.12
C PHE A 237 -12.33 -3.93 2.48
N PHE A 238 -11.91 -3.10 1.52
CA PHE A 238 -11.02 -1.97 1.76
C PHE A 238 -11.82 -0.68 1.86
N THR A 239 -11.87 -0.08 3.04
CA THR A 239 -12.72 1.08 3.35
C THR A 239 -11.94 2.38 3.47
N GLY A 240 -10.61 2.31 3.53
CA GLY A 240 -9.71 3.45 3.55
C GLY A 240 -8.24 3.02 3.63
N PRO A 241 -7.29 3.97 3.65
CA PRO A 241 -5.87 3.64 3.81
C PRO A 241 -5.65 3.00 5.20
N PHE A 242 -5.01 1.83 5.22
CA PHE A 242 -4.81 0.99 6.42
C PHE A 242 -6.10 0.61 7.16
N THR A 243 -7.25 0.66 6.46
CA THR A 243 -8.57 0.40 7.05
C THR A 243 -9.33 -0.61 6.19
N THR A 244 -9.86 -1.64 6.83
CA THR A 244 -10.66 -2.69 6.18
C THR A 244 -12.03 -2.79 6.83
N ALA A 245 -12.88 -3.67 6.32
CA ALA A 245 -14.19 -3.98 6.88
C ALA A 245 -14.14 -4.91 8.11
N LEU A 246 -12.94 -5.34 8.53
CA LEU A 246 -12.75 -6.10 9.76
C LEU A 246 -13.06 -5.24 10.99
N THR A 247 -13.78 -5.79 11.95
CA THR A 247 -13.96 -5.19 13.28
C THR A 247 -12.80 -5.54 14.21
N GLY A 248 -12.69 -4.83 15.34
CA GLY A 248 -11.58 -5.01 16.28
C GLY A 248 -11.50 -6.39 16.94
N ASP A 249 -12.59 -7.16 16.90
CA ASP A 249 -12.69 -8.52 17.43
C ASP A 249 -12.63 -9.61 16.34
N GLU A 250 -12.42 -9.23 15.07
CA GLU A 250 -12.40 -10.16 13.95
C GLU A 250 -10.99 -10.57 13.53
N ILE A 251 -10.88 -11.84 13.13
CA ILE A 251 -9.67 -12.44 12.55
C ILE A 251 -10.03 -12.90 11.14
N LEU A 252 -9.28 -12.42 10.14
CA LEU A 252 -9.34 -12.93 8.77
C LEU A 252 -8.79 -14.37 8.75
N THR A 253 -9.56 -15.35 8.27
CA THR A 253 -9.21 -16.78 8.34
C THR A 253 -8.98 -17.43 6.98
N GLU A 254 -9.68 -16.99 5.93
CA GLU A 254 -9.62 -17.60 4.60
C GLU A 254 -9.83 -16.56 3.49
N ILE A 255 -9.14 -16.75 2.38
CA ILE A 255 -9.37 -16.06 1.11
C ILE A 255 -9.98 -17.08 0.15
N ARG A 256 -11.06 -16.70 -0.53
CA ARG A 256 -11.82 -17.56 -1.45
C ARG A 256 -11.79 -16.95 -2.84
N VAL A 257 -11.04 -17.58 -3.74
CA VAL A 257 -10.85 -17.14 -5.12
C VAL A 257 -11.72 -18.01 -6.04
N PRO A 258 -12.69 -17.46 -6.79
CA PRO A 258 -13.46 -18.25 -7.75
C PRO A 258 -12.54 -18.94 -8.76
N ILE A 259 -12.77 -20.22 -9.02
CA ILE A 259 -11.99 -20.94 -10.04
C ILE A 259 -12.26 -20.30 -11.41
N PRO A 260 -11.23 -19.83 -12.13
CA PRO A 260 -11.42 -19.30 -13.46
C PRO A 260 -11.96 -20.39 -14.40
N PRO A 261 -12.99 -20.11 -15.23
CA PRO A 261 -13.55 -21.09 -16.16
C PRO A 261 -12.53 -21.39 -17.27
N PRO A 262 -12.76 -22.42 -18.09
CA PRO A 262 -11.96 -22.65 -19.29
C PRO A 262 -11.84 -21.39 -20.14
N ARG A 263 -10.71 -21.24 -20.85
CA ARG A 263 -10.39 -20.06 -21.67
C ARG A 263 -10.31 -18.76 -20.87
N SER A 264 -9.90 -18.88 -19.61
CA SER A 264 -9.51 -17.74 -18.80
C SER A 264 -8.01 -17.53 -18.85
N GLY A 265 -7.59 -16.29 -18.65
CA GLY A 265 -6.20 -15.94 -18.49
C GLY A 265 -6.09 -14.73 -17.58
N GLY A 266 -5.02 -14.67 -16.82
CA GLY A 266 -4.78 -13.57 -15.89
C GLY A 266 -3.32 -13.15 -15.92
N ALA A 267 -3.03 -11.91 -15.49
CA ALA A 267 -1.70 -11.36 -15.43
C ALA A 267 -1.59 -10.25 -14.38
N TYR A 268 -0.48 -10.24 -13.64
CA TYR A 268 -0.08 -9.11 -12.79
C TYR A 268 1.17 -8.46 -13.35
N LEU A 269 1.16 -7.14 -13.54
CA LEU A 269 2.31 -6.38 -13.98
C LEU A 269 2.57 -5.21 -13.04
N LYS A 270 3.79 -5.16 -12.50
CA LYS A 270 4.25 -4.17 -11.53
C LYS A 270 5.43 -3.39 -12.11
N LEU A 271 5.37 -2.07 -12.02
CA LEU A 271 6.57 -1.24 -12.12
C LEU A 271 7.00 -0.85 -10.70
N GLU A 272 8.26 -1.12 -10.37
CA GLU A 272 8.89 -0.77 -9.11
C GLU A 272 10.29 -0.20 -9.36
N ARG A 273 10.84 0.56 -8.40
CA ARG A 273 12.16 1.21 -8.56
C ARG A 273 13.31 0.21 -8.43
N LYS A 274 13.09 -0.87 -7.70
CA LYS A 274 14.01 -1.98 -7.45
C LYS A 274 13.23 -3.16 -6.88
N VAL A 275 13.82 -4.34 -6.96
CA VAL A 275 13.27 -5.57 -6.37
C VAL A 275 12.89 -5.33 -4.91
N GLY A 276 11.67 -5.73 -4.57
CA GLY A 276 11.12 -5.70 -3.22
C GLY A 276 10.58 -4.34 -2.76
N ASP A 277 10.56 -3.31 -3.63
CA ASP A 277 9.85 -2.07 -3.34
C ASP A 277 8.34 -2.22 -3.58
N PHE A 278 7.56 -1.29 -3.04
CA PHE A 278 6.17 -1.15 -3.45
C PHE A 278 6.07 -0.61 -4.88
N ALA A 279 4.96 -0.93 -5.54
CA ALA A 279 4.70 -0.50 -6.91
C ALA A 279 4.73 1.03 -7.03
N THR A 280 5.33 1.56 -8.08
CA THR A 280 4.99 2.92 -8.56
C THR A 280 3.55 2.92 -9.09
N ALA A 281 3.20 1.87 -9.82
CA ALA A 281 1.86 1.46 -10.20
C ALA A 281 1.91 -0.03 -10.57
N ALA A 282 0.83 -0.76 -10.33
CA ALA A 282 0.69 -2.12 -10.84
C ALA A 282 -0.76 -2.39 -11.23
N VAL A 283 -0.96 -3.39 -12.10
CA VAL A 283 -2.28 -3.76 -12.61
C VAL A 283 -2.42 -5.28 -12.59
N ALA A 284 -3.51 -5.73 -11.97
CA ALA A 284 -4.02 -7.09 -12.02
C ALA A 284 -5.12 -7.18 -13.07
N VAL A 285 -5.05 -8.17 -13.95
CA VAL A 285 -6.11 -8.47 -14.93
C VAL A 285 -6.46 -9.95 -14.84
N GLN A 286 -7.75 -10.25 -14.83
CA GLN A 286 -8.31 -11.57 -15.07
C GLN A 286 -9.38 -11.46 -16.16
N VAL A 287 -9.30 -12.28 -17.20
CA VAL A 287 -10.33 -12.34 -18.25
C VAL A 287 -10.79 -13.76 -18.48
N ALA A 288 -12.04 -13.92 -18.90
CA ALA A 288 -12.60 -15.16 -19.42
C ALA A 288 -13.20 -14.89 -20.81
N LEU A 289 -12.89 -15.75 -21.78
CA LEU A 289 -13.38 -15.64 -23.14
C LEU A 289 -14.51 -16.63 -23.40
N SER A 290 -15.55 -16.18 -24.09
CA SER A 290 -16.62 -17.04 -24.58
C SER A 290 -16.12 -17.95 -25.71
N ALA A 291 -16.97 -18.91 -26.12
CA ALA A 291 -16.74 -19.77 -27.29
C ALA A 291 -16.35 -18.96 -28.55
N SER A 292 -16.96 -17.80 -28.78
CA SER A 292 -16.72 -16.95 -29.96
C SER A 292 -15.47 -16.06 -29.86
N GLY A 293 -14.77 -16.09 -28.72
CA GLY A 293 -13.56 -15.28 -28.46
C GLY A 293 -13.86 -13.84 -28.04
N THR A 294 -15.07 -13.57 -27.57
CA THR A 294 -15.44 -12.30 -26.92
C THR A 294 -15.20 -12.39 -25.41
N CYS A 295 -14.90 -11.26 -24.77
CA CYS A 295 -14.68 -11.20 -23.33
C CYS A 295 -16.02 -11.34 -22.59
N GLU A 296 -16.20 -12.46 -21.91
CA GLU A 296 -17.39 -12.77 -21.12
C GLU A 296 -17.28 -12.17 -19.72
N ARG A 297 -16.08 -12.24 -19.13
CA ARG A 297 -15.77 -11.61 -17.84
C ARG A 297 -14.42 -10.93 -17.90
N ALA A 298 -14.32 -9.77 -17.26
CA ALA A 298 -13.09 -9.05 -17.01
C ALA A 298 -13.09 -8.56 -15.56
N GLY A 299 -11.96 -8.71 -14.88
CA GLY A 299 -11.66 -8.07 -13.62
C GLY A 299 -10.33 -7.33 -13.74
N ILE A 300 -10.31 -6.06 -13.35
CA ILE A 300 -9.13 -5.20 -13.45
C ILE A 300 -8.92 -4.46 -12.11
N GLY A 301 -7.87 -4.85 -11.40
CA GLY A 301 -7.46 -4.22 -10.14
C GLY A 301 -6.23 -3.33 -10.32
N LEU A 302 -6.21 -2.16 -9.68
CA LEU A 302 -5.10 -1.21 -9.73
C LEU A 302 -4.45 -1.07 -8.36
N THR A 303 -3.12 -1.19 -8.32
CA THR A 303 -2.30 -1.14 -7.09
C THR A 303 -1.57 0.20 -6.97
N ASN A 304 -1.56 0.76 -5.76
CA ASN A 304 -0.83 1.97 -5.36
C ASN A 304 -1.11 3.24 -6.19
N VAL A 305 -2.32 3.35 -6.74
CA VAL A 305 -2.79 4.50 -7.52
C VAL A 305 -4.13 5.02 -7.00
N GLY A 306 -4.33 4.91 -5.68
CA GLY A 306 -5.51 5.35 -4.94
C GLY A 306 -5.26 5.25 -3.43
N LEU A 307 -6.19 5.74 -2.61
CA LEU A 307 -6.13 5.55 -1.15
C LEU A 307 -6.47 4.11 -0.71
N THR A 308 -7.10 3.35 -1.60
CA THR A 308 -7.40 1.92 -1.53
C THR A 308 -7.02 1.30 -2.88
N PRO A 309 -6.92 -0.03 -3.01
CA PRO A 309 -6.95 -0.66 -4.33
C PRO A 309 -8.21 -0.23 -5.10
N ILE A 310 -8.08 -0.07 -6.42
CA ILE A 310 -9.18 0.40 -7.28
C ILE A 310 -9.59 -0.71 -8.23
N ARG A 311 -10.89 -0.94 -8.38
CA ARG A 311 -11.46 -1.72 -9.48
C ARG A 311 -11.71 -0.79 -10.68
N ALA A 312 -11.13 -1.09 -11.84
CA ALA A 312 -11.36 -0.32 -13.06
C ALA A 312 -12.64 -0.78 -13.78
N ASP A 313 -13.78 -0.61 -13.12
CA ASP A 313 -15.10 -1.10 -13.57
C ASP A 313 -15.55 -0.51 -14.93
N ARG A 314 -15.18 0.73 -15.27
CA ARG A 314 -15.48 1.31 -16.60
C ARG A 314 -14.70 0.59 -17.70
N ALA A 315 -13.46 0.20 -17.41
CA ALA A 315 -12.67 -0.61 -18.33
C ALA A 315 -13.27 -2.02 -18.47
N GLU A 316 -13.66 -2.67 -17.37
CA GLU A 316 -14.33 -3.98 -17.40
C GLU A 316 -15.63 -3.94 -18.22
N ALA A 317 -16.49 -2.93 -17.99
CA ALA A 317 -17.74 -2.75 -18.71
C ALA A 317 -17.52 -2.51 -20.22
N LEU A 318 -16.45 -1.81 -20.61
CA LEU A 318 -16.10 -1.63 -22.02
C LEU A 318 -15.75 -2.96 -22.69
N LEU A 319 -15.05 -3.84 -21.97
CA LEU A 319 -14.57 -5.12 -22.51
C LEU A 319 -15.69 -6.15 -22.66
N ALA A 320 -16.71 -6.12 -21.80
CA ALA A 320 -17.81 -7.06 -21.79
C ALA A 320 -18.47 -7.20 -23.18
N GLY A 321 -18.54 -8.44 -23.68
CA GLY A 321 -19.12 -8.78 -24.98
C GLY A 321 -18.25 -8.43 -26.20
N LYS A 322 -17.07 -7.81 -26.02
CA LYS A 322 -16.18 -7.42 -27.13
C LYS A 322 -15.02 -8.38 -27.31
N ARG A 323 -14.48 -8.45 -28.54
CA ARG A 323 -13.17 -9.06 -28.77
C ARG A 323 -12.09 -8.14 -28.20
N LEU A 324 -11.08 -8.73 -27.57
CA LEU A 324 -9.91 -8.02 -27.02
C LEU A 324 -8.92 -7.64 -28.13
N GLU A 325 -9.39 -6.87 -29.10
CA GLU A 325 -8.57 -6.31 -30.17
C GLU A 325 -7.77 -5.11 -29.67
N GLU A 326 -6.72 -4.74 -30.41
CA GLU A 326 -5.79 -3.69 -30.00
C GLU A 326 -6.48 -2.34 -29.71
N ALA A 327 -7.49 -1.96 -30.51
CA ALA A 327 -8.26 -0.74 -30.27
C ALA A 327 -9.05 -0.81 -28.95
N THR A 328 -9.73 -1.94 -28.71
CA THR A 328 -10.49 -2.20 -27.47
C THR A 328 -9.58 -2.20 -26.25
N ILE A 329 -8.41 -2.84 -26.34
CA ILE A 329 -7.40 -2.87 -25.27
C ILE A 329 -6.91 -1.46 -24.94
N LYS A 330 -6.59 -0.65 -25.96
CA LYS A 330 -6.13 0.75 -25.75
C LYS A 330 -7.21 1.60 -25.07
N GLN A 331 -8.47 1.44 -25.47
CA GLN A 331 -9.58 2.17 -24.85
C GLN A 331 -9.81 1.75 -23.39
N ALA A 332 -9.78 0.45 -23.10
CA ALA A 332 -9.91 -0.06 -21.73
C ALA A 332 -8.77 0.44 -20.83
N ALA A 333 -7.54 0.43 -21.35
CA ALA A 333 -6.37 0.97 -20.68
C ALA A 333 -6.49 2.47 -20.37
N GLN A 334 -7.05 3.25 -21.30
CA GLN A 334 -7.32 4.67 -21.10
C GLN A 334 -8.34 4.88 -19.97
N LEU A 335 -9.44 4.13 -19.98
CA LEU A 335 -10.46 4.19 -18.91
C LEU A 335 -9.87 3.83 -17.54
N ALA A 336 -9.07 2.76 -17.45
CA ALA A 336 -8.40 2.39 -16.20
C ALA A 336 -7.48 3.51 -15.68
N ALA A 337 -6.76 4.19 -16.57
CA ALA A 337 -5.92 5.33 -16.20
C ALA A 337 -6.74 6.52 -15.70
N GLU A 338 -7.85 6.84 -16.36
CA GLU A 338 -8.77 7.92 -15.94
C GLU A 338 -9.40 7.63 -14.57
N GLN A 339 -9.67 6.37 -14.26
CA GLN A 339 -10.19 5.95 -12.95
C GLN A 339 -9.14 5.93 -11.84
N SER A 340 -7.85 5.92 -12.19
CA SER A 340 -6.78 5.98 -11.20
C SER A 340 -6.71 7.33 -10.50
N GLN A 341 -6.41 7.30 -9.21
CA GLN A 341 -6.33 8.45 -8.30
C GLN A 341 -4.94 8.51 -7.62
N PRO A 342 -3.83 8.51 -8.38
CA PRO A 342 -2.49 8.50 -7.78
C PRO A 342 -2.18 9.83 -7.08
N SER A 343 -1.32 9.77 -6.08
CA SER A 343 -0.66 10.93 -5.46
C SER A 343 0.80 11.00 -5.86
N ALA A 344 1.35 12.22 -5.95
CA ALA A 344 2.77 12.43 -6.20
C ALA A 344 3.61 12.06 -4.97
N ASP A 345 4.72 11.35 -5.19
CA ASP A 345 5.68 10.98 -4.14
C ASP A 345 7.07 10.73 -4.76
N LEU A 346 7.97 10.11 -4.00
CA LEU A 346 9.31 9.72 -4.47
C LEU A 346 9.32 8.61 -5.55
N ARG A 347 8.15 8.09 -5.94
CA ARG A 347 7.98 7.13 -7.04
C ARG A 347 7.56 7.81 -8.34
N GLY A 348 7.14 9.07 -8.28
CA GLY A 348 6.90 9.91 -9.45
C GLY A 348 5.68 10.82 -9.32
N SER A 349 5.43 11.60 -10.36
CA SER A 349 4.27 12.51 -10.43
C SER A 349 2.96 11.77 -10.65
N VAL A 350 1.84 12.47 -10.44
CA VAL A 350 0.48 11.96 -10.71
C VAL A 350 0.35 11.56 -12.18
N GLU A 351 0.84 12.39 -13.09
CA GLU A 351 0.78 12.18 -14.55
C GLU A 351 1.56 10.93 -14.94
N TYR A 352 2.75 10.76 -14.39
CA TYR A 352 3.58 9.59 -14.65
C TYR A 352 2.90 8.31 -14.17
N LYS A 353 2.41 8.27 -12.92
CA LYS A 353 1.71 7.11 -12.37
C LYS A 353 0.45 6.78 -13.16
N ARG A 354 -0.33 7.79 -13.56
CA ARG A 354 -1.51 7.60 -14.40
C ARG A 354 -1.17 7.02 -15.78
N ASP A 355 -0.12 7.53 -16.42
CA ASP A 355 0.35 6.97 -17.69
C ASP A 355 0.85 5.52 -17.54
N LEU A 356 1.52 5.20 -16.42
CA LEU A 356 1.89 3.82 -16.12
C LEU A 356 0.68 2.90 -16.00
N VAL A 357 -0.41 3.32 -15.35
CA VAL A 357 -1.65 2.53 -15.30
C VAL A 357 -2.15 2.23 -16.71
N ARG A 358 -2.17 3.23 -17.60
CA ARG A 358 -2.55 3.04 -19.02
C ARG A 358 -1.66 1.99 -19.69
N VAL A 359 -0.34 2.15 -19.59
CA VAL A 359 0.61 1.24 -20.25
C VAL A 359 0.53 -0.19 -19.68
N LEU A 360 0.48 -0.32 -18.35
CA LEU A 360 0.44 -1.61 -17.66
C LEU A 360 -0.89 -2.33 -17.91
N THR A 361 -2.02 -1.63 -17.91
CA THR A 361 -3.33 -2.22 -18.22
C THR A 361 -3.34 -2.83 -19.63
N ALA A 362 -2.86 -2.10 -20.63
CA ALA A 362 -2.79 -2.62 -22.00
C ALA A 362 -1.87 -3.85 -22.09
N ARG A 363 -0.73 -3.85 -21.40
CA ARG A 363 0.19 -5.00 -21.38
C ARG A 363 -0.40 -6.20 -20.65
N ALA A 364 -1.06 -5.98 -19.52
CA ALA A 364 -1.68 -7.04 -18.73
C ALA A 364 -2.85 -7.68 -19.48
N LEU A 365 -3.69 -6.89 -20.16
CA LEU A 365 -4.76 -7.40 -21.03
C LEU A 365 -4.22 -8.29 -22.17
N ARG A 366 -3.15 -7.87 -22.86
CA ARG A 366 -2.52 -8.69 -23.91
C ARG A 366 -1.99 -10.01 -23.35
N LYS A 367 -1.24 -9.97 -22.25
CA LYS A 367 -0.70 -11.17 -21.60
C LYS A 367 -1.81 -12.10 -21.09
N ALA A 368 -2.89 -11.55 -20.55
CA ALA A 368 -4.04 -12.32 -20.10
C ALA A 368 -4.79 -12.95 -21.29
N LEU A 369 -4.95 -12.24 -22.41
CA LEU A 369 -5.53 -12.77 -23.65
C LEU A 369 -4.68 -13.91 -24.24
N GLU A 370 -3.36 -13.76 -24.28
CA GLU A 370 -2.44 -14.81 -24.72
C GLU A 370 -2.60 -16.08 -23.89
N ARG A 371 -2.66 -15.95 -22.56
CA ARG A 371 -2.88 -17.07 -21.63
C ARG A 371 -4.26 -17.72 -21.81
N ALA A 372 -5.30 -16.92 -21.96
CA ALA A 372 -6.66 -17.39 -22.22
C ALA A 372 -6.77 -18.22 -23.50
N ASN A 373 -6.07 -17.81 -24.57
CA ASN A 373 -6.01 -18.55 -25.83
C ASN A 373 -5.14 -19.81 -25.74
N ALA A 374 -4.12 -19.82 -24.87
CA ALA A 374 -3.27 -20.97 -24.63
C ALA A 374 -3.88 -22.00 -23.66
N GLY A 375 -5.01 -21.68 -23.01
CA GLY A 375 -5.63 -22.51 -21.98
C GLY A 375 -4.78 -22.63 -20.71
N ARG A 376 -4.09 -21.55 -20.33
CA ARG A 376 -3.12 -21.51 -19.22
C ARG A 376 -3.47 -20.51 -18.14
#